data_AF-A0A239AV45-F1
#
_entry.id   AF-A0A239AV45-F1
#
_cell.length_a   1.000
_cell.length_b   1.000
_cell.length_c   1.000
_cell.angle_alpha   90.00
_cell.angle_beta   90.00
_cell.angle_gamma   90.00
#
_symmetry.space_group_name_H-M   'P 1'
#
loop_
_entity.id
_entity.type
_entity.pdbx_description
1 polymer ?
#
loop_
_entity_poly.entity_id
_entity_poly.type
_entity_poly.pdbx_seq_one_letter_code
_entity_poly.pdbx_strand_id
1 'polypeptide(L)'
;MKTLSKYLKIAVFAIAFTGIISCGDDDDSGVIIGSTPNTIADIVTNNPDFSSLLAALQQTGLDATLAGTGNFTVFAPTNAAFETFLNGTPLEDVDNDALTQILLNHVLNVELASTDLSTGYQKNLATEPSSGANIDMYIDTTSGVVINGQSTVTTPDVDADNGIVHIVDTVIELPTIVTFATTNPALSSLVAALTDDGNTTFVNLLSDTSGDFTVFAPTNDAFTTFLDGAMLSDIDNDVLAQVLSNHVIPGTVAISSALSNSYVNTAAVFNGEADAPINMYINTDDGVTLNGASNVAIADIVAVNGVVHVVDAVIGLPDVTTFATADPTFSSLVAALTADASFGYVAALQTPNGTDPAPFTVFAPTNDAFGDLLTDLGLMTLSEVPVDVLAATLELHVVTGANVRAEDLSGIDGNAVETFGGGDITIDAATPAIIDPDGGSNGIVVTNVQAANGVIHAISRVIRDL
;
A
#
# COMPACT_ATOMS: atom_id res chain seq x y z
N MET A 1 -42.90 34.96 22.72
CA MET A 1 -42.58 36.38 23.00
C MET A 1 -41.51 36.84 22.02
N LYS A 2 -41.86 37.83 21.20
CA LYS A 2 -41.04 38.88 20.56
C LYS A 2 -39.72 38.51 19.81
N THR A 3 -39.89 38.51 18.49
CA THR A 3 -39.04 38.92 17.36
C THR A 3 -38.01 40.06 17.57
N LEU A 4 -36.89 40.01 16.83
CA LEU A 4 -36.14 41.12 16.21
C LEU A 4 -35.14 40.49 15.17
N SER A 5 -35.35 40.48 13.84
CA SER A 5 -35.15 41.52 12.80
C SER A 5 -33.75 42.17 12.85
N LYS A 6 -32.90 42.22 11.81
CA LYS A 6 -33.16 42.69 10.43
C LYS A 6 -31.99 42.38 9.47
N TYR A 7 -32.37 42.10 8.23
CA TYR A 7 -31.58 42.12 7.00
C TYR A 7 -31.08 43.53 6.66
N LEU A 8 -29.83 43.65 6.21
CA LEU A 8 -29.31 44.86 5.56
C LEU A 8 -29.30 44.63 4.04
N LYS A 9 -30.23 45.31 3.37
CA LYS A 9 -30.30 45.47 1.92
C LYS A 9 -29.36 46.61 1.54
N ILE A 10 -28.44 46.41 0.60
CA ILE A 10 -27.75 47.51 -0.07
C ILE A 10 -28.43 47.72 -1.43
N ALA A 11 -28.97 48.92 -1.57
CA ALA A 11 -29.77 49.37 -2.68
C ALA A 11 -28.89 49.87 -3.84
N VAL A 12 -29.32 49.51 -5.04
CA VAL A 12 -28.93 50.08 -6.33
C VAL A 12 -29.22 51.59 -6.32
N PHE A 13 -28.22 52.40 -6.64
CA PHE A 13 -28.40 53.83 -6.90
C PHE A 13 -28.06 54.10 -8.38
N ALA A 14 -29.10 54.34 -9.17
CA ALA A 14 -28.99 54.86 -10.52
C ALA A 14 -28.87 56.39 -10.45
N ILE A 15 -27.79 56.96 -10.98
CA ILE A 15 -27.69 58.39 -11.30
C ILE A 15 -27.36 58.49 -12.78
N ALA A 16 -28.35 58.93 -13.55
CA ALA A 16 -28.17 59.43 -14.89
C ALA A 16 -27.53 60.83 -14.81
N PHE A 17 -26.38 61.01 -15.44
CA PHE A 17 -25.90 62.33 -15.83
C PHE A 17 -25.52 62.31 -17.31
N THR A 18 -26.24 63.13 -18.06
CA THR A 18 -26.09 63.37 -19.49
C THR A 18 -24.75 64.02 -19.83
N GLY A 19 -24.25 63.70 -21.02
CA GLY A 19 -22.88 63.95 -21.42
C GLY A 19 -22.54 65.35 -21.93
N ILE A 20 -21.24 65.51 -22.13
CA ILE A 20 -20.65 66.37 -23.15
C ILE A 20 -19.52 65.56 -23.78
N ILE A 21 -19.71 65.25 -25.05
CA ILE A 21 -18.72 64.62 -25.93
C ILE A 21 -17.71 65.70 -26.28
N SER A 22 -16.44 65.47 -25.94
CA SER A 22 -15.31 66.19 -26.52
C SER A 22 -14.54 65.18 -27.36
N CYS A 23 -14.85 65.14 -28.66
CA CYS A 23 -13.98 64.52 -29.66
C CYS A 23 -12.71 65.36 -29.75
N GLY A 24 -11.62 64.88 -29.16
CA GLY A 24 -10.29 65.17 -29.67
C GLY A 24 -9.98 64.11 -30.73
N ASP A 25 -10.01 64.52 -31.99
CA ASP A 25 -9.35 63.78 -33.07
C ASP A 25 -7.86 63.76 -32.74
N ASP A 26 -7.35 62.61 -32.35
CA ASP A 26 -5.97 62.23 -32.63
C ASP A 26 -5.99 60.73 -32.96
N ASP A 27 -5.78 60.47 -34.24
CA ASP A 27 -5.53 59.17 -34.83
C ASP A 27 -4.28 58.56 -34.18
N ASP A 28 -4.45 57.81 -33.10
CA ASP A 28 -3.50 56.76 -32.74
C ASP A 28 -4.18 55.42 -33.02
N SER A 29 -3.92 54.90 -34.23
CA SER A 29 -4.08 53.49 -34.53
C SER A 29 -3.05 52.69 -33.73
N GLY A 30 -3.19 52.73 -32.40
CA GLY A 30 -2.56 51.80 -31.51
C GLY A 30 -3.14 50.44 -31.85
N VAL A 31 -2.41 49.70 -32.67
CA VAL A 31 -2.55 48.25 -32.72
C VAL A 31 -2.44 47.82 -31.25
N ILE A 32 -3.55 47.39 -30.65
CA ILE A 32 -3.46 46.52 -29.48
C ILE A 32 -2.82 45.26 -30.03
N ILE A 33 -1.49 45.22 -30.02
CA ILE A 33 -0.76 43.98 -30.20
C ILE A 33 -1.11 43.22 -28.92
N GLY A 34 -2.17 42.42 -28.98
CA GLY A 34 -2.36 41.38 -27.97
C GLY A 34 -1.03 40.67 -27.84
N SER A 35 -0.48 40.59 -26.63
CA SER A 35 0.76 39.86 -26.40
C SER A 35 0.62 38.52 -27.10
N THR A 36 1.59 38.17 -27.94
CA THR A 36 1.69 36.80 -28.44
C THR A 36 1.61 35.90 -27.21
N PRO A 37 0.67 34.93 -27.17
CA PRO A 37 0.61 33.98 -26.06
C PRO A 37 2.00 33.39 -25.83
N ASN A 38 2.40 33.29 -24.56
CA ASN A 38 3.63 32.67 -24.11
C ASN A 38 3.28 31.42 -23.30
N THR A 39 2.51 30.51 -23.91
CA THR A 39 2.15 29.24 -23.27
C THR A 39 3.36 28.32 -23.19
N ILE A 40 3.26 27.25 -22.40
CA ILE A 40 4.29 26.21 -22.36
C ILE A 40 4.56 25.62 -23.75
N ALA A 41 3.51 25.41 -24.55
CA ALA A 41 3.66 24.98 -25.94
C ALA A 41 4.42 26.00 -26.81
N ASP A 42 4.21 27.30 -26.59
CA ASP A 42 4.97 28.36 -27.28
C ASP A 42 6.44 28.39 -26.86
N ILE A 43 6.74 28.19 -25.58
CA ILE A 43 8.11 28.09 -25.05
C ILE A 43 8.84 26.90 -25.71
N VAL A 44 8.20 25.73 -25.74
CA VAL A 44 8.76 24.52 -26.38
C VAL A 44 8.98 24.74 -27.88
N THR A 45 8.03 25.36 -28.56
CA THR A 45 8.11 25.62 -30.01
C THR A 45 9.22 26.61 -30.37
N ASN A 46 9.44 27.64 -29.55
CA ASN A 46 10.37 28.72 -29.85
C ASN A 46 11.79 28.50 -29.31
N ASN A 47 12.04 27.43 -28.56
CA ASN A 47 13.36 27.10 -28.03
C ASN A 47 14.03 25.99 -28.85
N PRO A 48 15.17 26.26 -29.53
CA PRO A 48 15.87 25.24 -30.31
C PRO A 48 16.37 24.05 -29.48
N ASP A 49 16.60 24.23 -28.18
CA ASP A 49 17.03 23.16 -27.27
C ASP A 49 15.89 22.19 -26.90
N PHE A 50 14.65 22.44 -27.36
CA PHE A 50 13.48 21.59 -27.14
C PHE A 50 12.93 20.94 -28.42
N SER A 51 13.69 20.90 -29.50
CA SER A 51 13.25 20.27 -30.77
C SER A 51 12.84 18.80 -30.62
N SER A 52 13.52 18.01 -29.78
CA SER A 52 13.15 16.61 -29.50
C SER A 52 11.88 16.52 -28.65
N LEU A 53 11.74 17.39 -27.65
CA LEU A 53 10.52 17.48 -26.82
C LEU A 53 9.30 17.86 -27.68
N LEU A 54 9.45 18.85 -28.56
CA LEU A 54 8.41 19.27 -29.49
C LEU A 54 7.98 18.11 -30.39
N ALA A 55 8.93 17.36 -30.96
CA ALA A 55 8.64 16.21 -31.80
C ALA A 55 7.89 15.11 -31.01
N ALA A 56 8.28 14.86 -29.77
CA ALA A 56 7.62 13.87 -28.91
C ALA A 56 6.18 14.29 -28.54
N LEU A 57 5.97 15.58 -28.22
CA LEU A 57 4.64 16.13 -27.97
C LEU A 57 3.73 16.04 -29.20
N GLN A 58 4.27 16.30 -30.40
CA GLN A 58 3.53 16.18 -31.66
C GLN A 58 3.19 14.72 -32.02
N GLN A 59 4.12 13.79 -31.78
CA GLN A 59 3.89 12.36 -31.99
C GLN A 59 2.75 11.83 -31.11
N THR A 60 2.74 12.23 -29.84
CA THR A 60 1.75 11.80 -28.84
C THR A 60 0.45 12.61 -28.87
N GLY A 61 0.44 13.79 -29.52
CA GLY A 61 -0.69 14.73 -29.53
C GLY A 61 -0.89 15.49 -28.22
N LEU A 62 0.13 15.54 -27.36
CA LEU A 62 0.11 16.28 -26.08
C LEU A 62 0.42 17.77 -26.24
N ASP A 63 0.86 18.21 -27.42
CA ASP A 63 1.07 19.61 -27.76
C ASP A 63 -0.20 20.46 -27.55
N ALA A 64 -1.37 19.92 -27.94
CA ALA A 64 -2.66 20.56 -27.71
C ALA A 64 -3.01 20.65 -26.22
N THR A 65 -2.62 19.66 -25.42
CA THR A 65 -2.83 19.64 -23.97
C THR A 65 -2.02 20.75 -23.28
N LEU A 66 -0.73 20.88 -23.63
CA LEU A 66 0.16 21.91 -23.07
C LEU A 66 -0.09 23.32 -23.61
N ALA A 67 -0.84 23.46 -24.70
CA ALA A 67 -1.36 24.75 -25.17
C ALA A 67 -2.69 25.15 -24.48
N GLY A 68 -3.31 24.23 -23.75
CA GLY A 68 -4.59 24.43 -23.08
C GLY A 68 -4.50 25.39 -21.88
N THR A 69 -5.66 25.86 -21.43
CA THR A 69 -5.76 26.66 -20.19
C THR A 69 -5.55 25.76 -18.98
N GLY A 70 -4.66 26.15 -18.07
CA GLY A 70 -4.36 25.41 -16.85
C GLY A 70 -3.24 26.08 -16.06
N ASN A 71 -2.91 25.48 -14.91
CA ASN A 71 -1.76 25.86 -14.09
C ASN A 71 -0.87 24.63 -14.02
N PHE A 72 0.11 24.55 -14.92
CA PHE A 72 1.02 23.41 -15.02
C PHE A 72 2.39 23.74 -14.45
N THR A 73 3.09 22.71 -13.98
CA THR A 73 4.55 22.73 -13.85
C THR A 73 5.10 21.65 -14.77
N VAL A 74 5.94 22.03 -15.71
CA VAL A 74 6.55 21.11 -16.68
C VAL A 74 8.05 21.05 -16.48
N PHE A 75 8.55 19.86 -16.18
CA PHE A 75 9.98 19.57 -16.22
C PHE A 75 10.37 19.30 -17.67
N ALA A 76 10.94 20.28 -18.38
CA ALA A 76 11.21 20.17 -19.82
C ALA A 76 12.63 19.63 -20.08
N PRO A 77 12.79 18.39 -20.58
CA PRO A 77 14.10 17.85 -20.93
C PRO A 77 14.66 18.49 -22.20
N THR A 78 15.97 18.75 -22.20
CA THR A 78 16.69 19.28 -23.37
C THR A 78 16.87 18.24 -24.48
N ASN A 79 17.28 18.67 -25.68
CA ASN A 79 17.67 17.77 -26.76
C ASN A 79 18.77 16.77 -26.32
N ALA A 80 19.73 17.20 -25.49
CA ALA A 80 20.80 16.33 -24.97
C ALA A 80 20.25 15.26 -24.01
N ALA A 81 19.25 15.61 -23.20
CA ALA A 81 18.53 14.67 -22.36
C ALA A 81 17.82 13.60 -23.20
N PHE A 82 17.13 14.01 -24.27
CA PHE A 82 16.48 13.10 -25.21
C PHE A 82 17.47 12.22 -25.98
N GLU A 83 18.61 12.77 -26.42
CA GLU A 83 19.65 11.99 -27.10
C GLU A 83 20.16 10.85 -26.19
N THR A 84 20.35 11.15 -24.91
CA THR A 84 20.74 10.15 -23.90
C THR A 84 19.65 9.10 -23.68
N PHE A 85 18.40 9.53 -23.50
CA PHE A 85 17.25 8.65 -23.29
C PHE A 85 17.01 7.70 -24.47
N LEU A 86 17.04 8.23 -25.70
CA LEU A 86 16.82 7.46 -26.92
C LEU A 86 17.97 6.48 -27.19
N ASN A 87 19.19 6.81 -26.77
CA ASN A 87 20.38 5.96 -26.90
C ASN A 87 20.55 5.35 -28.31
N GLY A 88 20.30 6.17 -29.34
CA GLY A 88 20.38 5.78 -30.76
C GLY A 88 19.09 5.20 -31.36
N THR A 89 18.04 5.01 -30.56
CA THR A 89 16.69 4.67 -31.05
C THR A 89 16.05 5.90 -31.68
N PRO A 90 15.53 5.82 -32.92
CA PRO A 90 14.73 6.91 -33.49
C PRO A 90 13.48 7.17 -32.64
N LEU A 91 13.11 8.45 -32.46
CA LEU A 91 11.94 8.81 -31.63
C LEU A 91 10.64 8.20 -32.17
N GLU A 92 10.52 8.11 -33.49
CA GLU A 92 9.38 7.50 -34.18
C GLU A 92 9.23 6.00 -33.93
N ASP A 93 10.30 5.33 -33.47
CA ASP A 93 10.30 3.91 -33.14
C ASP A 93 9.93 3.66 -31.65
N VAL A 94 9.83 4.71 -30.83
CA VAL A 94 9.36 4.61 -29.44
C VAL A 94 7.86 4.40 -29.43
N ASP A 95 7.39 3.42 -28.66
CA ASP A 95 5.96 3.14 -28.49
C ASP A 95 5.20 4.39 -28.03
N ASN A 96 4.08 4.69 -28.71
CA ASN A 96 3.37 5.94 -28.50
C ASN A 96 2.67 6.02 -27.14
N ASP A 97 2.19 4.88 -26.62
CA ASP A 97 1.52 4.84 -25.31
C ASP A 97 2.54 4.99 -24.19
N ALA A 98 3.70 4.32 -24.31
CA ALA A 98 4.83 4.50 -23.41
C ALA A 98 5.37 5.94 -23.43
N LEU A 99 5.56 6.51 -24.63
CA LEU A 99 6.03 7.91 -24.77
C LEU A 99 5.03 8.90 -24.16
N THR A 100 3.73 8.65 -24.32
CA THR A 100 2.67 9.48 -23.70
C THR A 100 2.83 9.48 -22.17
N GLN A 101 2.97 8.31 -21.55
CA GLN A 101 3.15 8.21 -20.10
C GLN A 101 4.45 8.87 -19.63
N ILE A 102 5.56 8.70 -20.37
CA ILE A 102 6.83 9.38 -20.06
C ILE A 102 6.65 10.90 -20.11
N LEU A 103 5.98 11.45 -21.12
CA LEU A 103 5.76 12.90 -21.20
C LEU A 103 4.84 13.40 -20.09
N LEU A 104 3.77 12.67 -19.75
CA LEU A 104 2.89 13.02 -18.64
C LEU A 104 3.59 12.94 -17.27
N ASN A 105 4.61 12.09 -17.13
CA ASN A 105 5.45 12.00 -15.94
C ASN A 105 6.24 13.30 -15.69
N HIS A 106 6.42 14.14 -16.70
CA HIS A 106 7.10 15.44 -16.58
C HIS A 106 6.15 16.59 -16.20
N VAL A 107 4.85 16.32 -16.04
CA VAL A 107 3.83 17.37 -15.85
C VAL A 107 3.13 17.22 -14.50
N LEU A 108 3.14 18.29 -13.71
CA LEU A 108 2.30 18.45 -12.53
C LEU A 108 1.09 19.33 -12.88
N ASN A 109 -0.08 19.00 -12.36
CA ASN A 109 -1.31 19.78 -12.53
C ASN A 109 -1.45 20.88 -11.45
N VAL A 110 -0.36 21.57 -11.18
CA VAL A 110 -0.25 22.71 -10.28
C VAL A 110 0.93 23.56 -10.73
N GLU A 111 0.84 24.86 -10.53
CA GLU A 111 1.94 25.80 -10.80
C GLU A 111 2.79 25.95 -9.53
N LEU A 112 4.04 25.50 -9.60
CA LEU A 112 5.03 25.55 -8.55
C LEU A 112 6.32 26.17 -9.08
N ALA A 113 6.70 27.32 -8.53
CA ALA A 113 8.03 27.86 -8.70
C ALA A 113 9.05 26.99 -7.94
N SER A 114 10.33 27.12 -8.25
CA SER A 114 11.41 26.37 -7.61
C SER A 114 11.46 26.59 -6.09
N THR A 115 11.00 27.75 -5.62
CA THR A 115 10.86 28.10 -4.20
C THR A 115 9.65 27.47 -3.51
N ASP A 116 8.66 27.02 -4.28
CA ASP A 116 7.46 26.34 -3.77
C ASP A 116 7.61 24.81 -3.78
N LEU A 117 8.64 24.30 -4.48
CA LEU A 117 9.03 22.89 -4.41
C LEU A 117 9.65 22.56 -3.06
N SER A 118 9.28 21.41 -2.51
CA SER A 118 9.82 20.88 -1.26
C SER A 118 10.21 19.42 -1.40
N THR A 119 11.22 18.97 -0.66
CA THR A 119 11.57 17.55 -0.60
C THR A 119 10.36 16.68 -0.22
N GLY A 120 10.04 15.68 -1.05
CA GLY A 120 8.90 14.79 -0.87
C GLY A 120 8.27 14.32 -2.18
N TYR A 121 7.12 13.64 -2.08
CA TYR A 121 6.40 13.12 -3.24
C TYR A 121 5.42 14.15 -3.83
N GLN A 122 5.36 14.22 -5.16
CA GLN A 122 4.38 15.00 -5.91
C GLN A 122 3.71 14.13 -6.97
N LYS A 123 2.40 14.27 -7.14
CA LYS A 123 1.65 13.53 -8.17
C LYS A 123 1.80 14.19 -9.53
N ASN A 124 2.23 13.43 -10.51
CA ASN A 124 2.30 13.85 -11.91
C ASN A 124 1.08 13.34 -12.70
N LEU A 125 1.03 13.61 -14.00
CA LEU A 125 -0.11 13.24 -14.85
C LEU A 125 0.01 11.83 -15.46
N ALA A 126 1.14 11.14 -15.31
CA ALA A 126 1.23 9.74 -15.70
C ALA A 126 0.38 8.88 -14.77
N THR A 127 0.00 7.69 -15.23
CA THR A 127 -0.92 6.80 -14.53
C THR A 127 -0.35 5.39 -14.45
N GLU A 128 -0.49 4.77 -13.28
CA GLU A 128 -0.19 3.35 -13.09
C GLU A 128 -1.20 2.50 -13.90
N PRO A 129 -0.75 1.53 -14.72
CA PRO A 129 -1.59 0.85 -15.70
C PRO A 129 -2.83 0.14 -15.15
N SER A 130 -2.75 -0.48 -13.96
CA SER A 130 -3.78 -1.36 -13.44
C SER A 130 -4.85 -0.62 -12.62
N SER A 131 -4.45 0.37 -11.83
CA SER A 131 -5.32 1.19 -10.98
C SER A 131 -5.78 2.48 -11.66
N GLY A 132 -5.03 2.99 -12.64
CA GLY A 132 -5.24 4.30 -13.23
C GLY A 132 -4.92 5.47 -12.29
N ALA A 133 -4.34 5.20 -11.12
CA ALA A 133 -3.93 6.23 -10.17
C ALA A 133 -2.75 7.02 -10.72
N ASN A 134 -2.69 8.31 -10.40
CA ASN A 134 -1.56 9.14 -10.82
C ASN A 134 -0.28 8.71 -10.13
N ILE A 135 0.79 8.55 -10.93
CA ILE A 135 2.13 8.20 -10.49
C ILE A 135 2.73 9.39 -9.72
N ASP A 136 3.48 9.08 -8.67
CA ASP A 136 4.24 10.06 -7.91
C ASP A 136 5.62 10.28 -8.52
N MET A 137 6.26 11.38 -8.13
CA MET A 137 7.69 11.59 -8.30
C MET A 137 8.28 12.08 -6.99
N TYR A 138 9.49 11.62 -6.68
CA TYR A 138 10.21 12.08 -5.51
C TYR A 138 11.07 13.30 -5.89
N ILE A 139 10.80 14.44 -5.27
CA ILE A 139 11.60 15.66 -5.41
C ILE A 139 12.53 15.75 -4.21
N ASP A 140 13.82 16.00 -4.45
CA ASP A 140 14.79 16.40 -3.42
C ASP A 140 15.26 17.82 -3.69
N THR A 141 15.09 18.72 -2.72
CA THR A 141 15.52 20.12 -2.79
C THR A 141 16.81 20.40 -1.99
N THR A 142 17.47 19.38 -1.46
CA THR A 142 18.63 19.52 -0.55
C THR A 142 19.84 20.18 -1.23
N SER A 143 20.06 19.93 -2.52
CA SER A 143 21.20 20.46 -3.29
C SER A 143 20.77 20.89 -4.69
N GLY A 144 19.76 21.77 -4.75
CA GLY A 144 18.99 22.03 -5.98
C GLY A 144 17.83 21.06 -6.10
N VAL A 145 17.04 21.18 -7.17
CA VAL A 145 15.87 20.31 -7.41
C VAL A 145 16.31 19.10 -8.22
N VAL A 146 16.26 17.93 -7.59
CA VAL A 146 16.55 16.63 -8.21
C VAL A 146 15.29 15.77 -8.16
N ILE A 147 14.87 15.25 -9.30
CA ILE A 147 13.68 14.41 -9.45
C ILE A 147 14.10 12.95 -9.59
N ASN A 148 13.48 12.09 -8.78
CA ASN A 148 13.70 10.64 -8.73
C ASN A 148 15.19 10.25 -8.62
N GLY A 149 16.01 11.10 -7.97
CA GLY A 149 17.46 10.91 -7.83
C GLY A 149 18.25 10.91 -9.14
N GLN A 150 17.63 11.29 -10.26
CA GLN A 150 18.19 11.13 -11.61
C GLN A 150 18.26 12.44 -12.38
N SER A 151 17.14 13.18 -12.43
CA SER A 151 17.01 14.37 -13.29
C SER A 151 17.18 15.64 -12.49
N THR A 152 18.10 16.52 -12.90
CA THR A 152 18.38 17.78 -12.20
C THR A 152 17.76 18.95 -12.96
N VAL A 153 17.09 19.86 -12.23
CA VAL A 153 16.67 21.15 -12.79
C VAL A 153 17.90 22.03 -13.01
N THR A 154 18.19 22.33 -14.27
CA THR A 154 19.33 23.17 -14.69
C THR A 154 18.95 24.62 -14.85
N THR A 155 17.70 24.91 -15.24
CA THR A 155 17.15 26.27 -15.33
C THR A 155 15.74 26.26 -14.75
N PRO A 156 15.54 26.75 -13.52
CA PRO A 156 14.22 26.85 -12.93
C PRO A 156 13.45 28.08 -13.44
N ASP A 157 12.14 28.09 -13.17
CA ASP A 157 11.29 29.30 -13.18
C ASP A 157 11.19 30.01 -14.54
N VAL A 158 10.96 29.27 -15.62
CA VAL A 158 10.61 29.86 -16.91
C VAL A 158 9.09 30.08 -16.97
N ASP A 159 8.67 31.32 -16.78
CA ASP A 159 7.26 31.72 -16.75
C ASP A 159 6.54 31.47 -18.08
N ALA A 160 5.33 30.91 -17.99
CA ALA A 160 4.40 30.72 -19.09
C ALA A 160 3.00 31.23 -18.72
N ASP A 161 2.18 31.59 -19.71
CA ASP A 161 0.81 32.09 -19.48
C ASP A 161 -0.10 31.04 -18.82
N ASN A 162 0.25 29.75 -18.92
CA ASN A 162 -0.48 28.60 -18.38
C ASN A 162 0.36 27.74 -17.42
N GLY A 163 1.40 28.31 -16.80
CA GLY A 163 2.20 27.62 -15.78
C GLY A 163 3.67 28.02 -15.73
N ILE A 164 4.51 27.08 -15.29
CA ILE A 164 5.97 27.26 -15.17
C ILE A 164 6.69 26.08 -15.84
N VAL A 165 7.80 26.38 -16.52
CA VAL A 165 8.72 25.37 -17.05
C VAL A 165 10.02 25.36 -16.24
N HIS A 166 10.42 24.16 -15.79
CA HIS A 166 11.73 23.89 -15.21
C HIS A 166 12.55 23.05 -16.19
N ILE A 167 13.66 23.57 -16.71
CA ILE A 167 14.48 22.84 -17.67
C ILE A 167 15.30 21.77 -16.95
N VAL A 168 15.27 20.53 -17.43
CA VAL A 168 15.98 19.40 -16.84
C VAL A 168 17.02 18.77 -17.77
N ASP A 169 18.05 18.17 -17.18
CA ASP A 169 19.17 17.54 -17.91
C ASP A 169 18.92 16.10 -18.35
N THR A 170 17.85 15.47 -17.84
CA THR A 170 17.54 14.05 -18.06
C THR A 170 16.04 13.86 -18.29
N VAL A 171 15.66 13.00 -19.25
CA VAL A 171 14.26 12.56 -19.39
C VAL A 171 13.91 11.73 -18.15
N ILE A 172 12.90 12.16 -17.41
CA ILE A 172 12.40 11.50 -16.21
C ILE A 172 11.60 10.26 -16.64
N GLU A 173 12.23 9.10 -16.53
CA GLU A 173 11.56 7.80 -16.70
C GLU A 173 10.51 7.55 -15.60
N LEU A 174 9.55 6.66 -15.88
CA LEU A 174 8.52 6.30 -14.93
C LEU A 174 9.15 5.59 -13.72
N PRO A 175 8.98 6.11 -12.49
CA PRO A 175 9.60 5.51 -11.32
C PRO A 175 8.98 4.15 -11.00
N THR A 176 9.82 3.18 -10.65
CA THR A 176 9.39 1.91 -10.06
C THR A 176 9.40 2.00 -8.53
N ILE A 177 8.87 0.97 -7.86
CA ILE A 177 9.01 0.82 -6.41
C ILE A 177 10.48 0.86 -5.99
N VAL A 178 11.38 0.25 -6.76
CA VAL A 178 12.83 0.29 -6.50
C VAL A 178 13.39 1.70 -6.67
N THR A 179 12.92 2.48 -7.64
CA THR A 179 13.27 3.91 -7.76
C THR A 179 12.96 4.65 -6.47
N PHE A 180 11.76 4.49 -5.91
CA PHE A 180 11.39 5.17 -4.65
C PHE A 180 12.14 4.66 -3.43
N ALA A 181 12.34 3.34 -3.31
CA ALA A 181 13.11 2.77 -2.21
C ALA A 181 14.53 3.34 -2.16
N THR A 182 15.20 3.43 -3.31
CA THR A 182 16.59 3.89 -3.43
C THR A 182 16.76 5.41 -3.33
N THR A 183 15.73 6.19 -3.68
CA THR A 183 15.81 7.66 -3.70
C THR A 183 15.34 8.30 -2.40
N ASN A 184 14.45 7.66 -1.66
CA ASN A 184 13.93 8.18 -0.40
C ASN A 184 14.89 7.84 0.77
N PRO A 185 15.57 8.83 1.39
CA PRO A 185 16.50 8.58 2.49
C PRO A 185 15.83 7.99 3.74
N ALA A 186 14.53 8.15 3.90
CA ALA A 186 13.77 7.54 5.00
C ALA A 186 13.68 6.00 4.89
N LEU A 187 14.03 5.43 3.73
CA LEU A 187 13.98 4.00 3.43
C LEU A 187 15.37 3.36 3.27
N SER A 188 16.44 4.06 3.67
CA SER A 188 17.82 3.57 3.50
C SER A 188 18.10 2.23 4.18
N SER A 189 17.50 1.95 5.34
CA SER A 189 17.60 0.66 6.03
C SER A 189 16.91 -0.46 5.26
N LEU A 190 15.78 -0.16 4.60
CA LEU A 190 15.10 -1.10 3.71
C LEU A 190 15.98 -1.46 2.53
N VAL A 191 16.60 -0.47 1.88
CA VAL A 191 17.53 -0.71 0.75
C VAL A 191 18.72 -1.55 1.19
N ALA A 192 19.29 -1.27 2.36
CA ALA A 192 20.36 -2.08 2.93
C ALA A 192 19.93 -3.54 3.12
N ALA A 193 18.73 -3.78 3.65
CA ALA A 193 18.17 -5.14 3.81
C ALA A 193 17.87 -5.84 2.49
N LEU A 194 17.35 -5.13 1.49
CA LEU A 194 17.06 -5.68 0.17
C LEU A 194 18.32 -6.07 -0.61
N THR A 195 19.48 -5.51 -0.26
CA THR A 195 20.77 -5.72 -0.94
C THR A 195 21.79 -6.46 -0.08
N ASP A 196 21.43 -6.85 1.15
CA ASP A 196 22.33 -7.51 2.08
C ASP A 196 22.81 -8.85 1.51
N ASP A 197 24.10 -9.16 1.74
CA ASP A 197 24.82 -10.29 1.16
C ASP A 197 24.64 -10.47 -0.37
N GLY A 198 24.33 -9.38 -1.09
CA GLY A 198 24.07 -9.42 -2.53
C GLY A 198 22.74 -10.07 -2.91
N ASN A 199 21.78 -10.18 -1.98
CA ASN A 199 20.41 -10.58 -2.30
C ASN A 199 19.84 -9.64 -3.36
N THR A 200 19.32 -10.21 -4.45
CA THR A 200 18.70 -9.46 -5.54
C THR A 200 17.27 -9.89 -5.80
N THR A 201 16.73 -10.81 -4.99
CA THR A 201 15.40 -11.41 -5.21
C THR A 201 14.33 -10.33 -5.31
N PHE A 202 14.30 -9.41 -4.35
CA PHE A 202 13.33 -8.33 -4.34
C PHE A 202 13.64 -7.21 -5.29
N VAL A 203 14.92 -6.89 -5.50
CA VAL A 203 15.30 -5.89 -6.50
C VAL A 203 14.83 -6.36 -7.88
N ASN A 204 14.99 -7.64 -8.20
CA ASN A 204 14.50 -8.21 -9.45
C ASN A 204 12.97 -8.25 -9.50
N LEU A 205 12.31 -8.72 -8.44
CA LEU A 205 10.84 -8.81 -8.35
C LEU A 205 10.20 -7.42 -8.50
N LEU A 206 10.66 -6.44 -7.73
CA LEU A 206 10.10 -5.09 -7.67
C LEU A 206 10.64 -4.15 -8.76
N SER A 207 11.51 -4.63 -9.64
CA SER A 207 11.89 -3.92 -10.88
C SER A 207 11.08 -4.39 -12.09
N ASP A 208 10.30 -5.46 -11.97
CA ASP A 208 9.40 -5.90 -13.04
C ASP A 208 8.29 -4.87 -13.23
N THR A 209 8.26 -4.23 -14.38
CA THR A 209 7.25 -3.23 -14.76
C THR A 209 5.96 -3.83 -15.31
N SER A 210 5.92 -5.16 -15.46
CA SER A 210 4.71 -5.91 -15.84
C SER A 210 3.96 -6.50 -14.64
N GLY A 211 4.57 -6.45 -13.45
CA GLY A 211 3.96 -6.91 -12.21
C GLY A 211 3.23 -5.80 -11.47
N ASP A 212 2.12 -6.18 -10.82
CA ASP A 212 1.40 -5.32 -9.87
C ASP A 212 1.85 -5.65 -8.45
N PHE A 213 2.22 -4.64 -7.66
CA PHE A 213 2.62 -4.84 -6.28
C PHE A 213 2.01 -3.80 -5.32
N THR A 214 1.73 -4.24 -4.09
CA THR A 214 1.52 -3.35 -2.95
C THR A 214 2.61 -3.63 -1.93
N VAL A 215 3.44 -2.62 -1.64
CA VAL A 215 4.61 -2.76 -0.76
C VAL A 215 4.44 -1.90 0.47
N PHE A 216 4.56 -2.51 1.64
CA PHE A 216 4.61 -1.80 2.91
C PHE A 216 6.08 -1.54 3.27
N ALA A 217 6.58 -0.33 3.05
CA ALA A 217 7.98 0.00 3.22
C ALA A 217 8.28 0.52 4.65
N PRO A 218 8.94 -0.24 5.52
CA PRO A 218 9.25 0.22 6.87
C PRO A 218 10.30 1.34 6.86
N THR A 219 10.09 2.33 7.73
CA THR A 219 11.05 3.43 7.93
C THR A 219 12.38 2.97 8.55
N ASN A 220 13.40 3.83 8.50
CA ASN A 220 14.65 3.58 9.23
C ASN A 220 14.45 3.39 10.75
N ASP A 221 13.49 4.10 11.35
CA ASP A 221 13.16 3.98 12.78
C ASP A 221 12.46 2.64 13.08
N ALA A 222 11.62 2.16 12.16
CA ALA A 222 11.02 0.83 12.23
C ALA A 222 12.11 -0.27 12.26
N PHE A 223 13.10 -0.19 11.38
CA PHE A 223 14.25 -1.11 11.38
C PHE A 223 15.08 -1.00 12.66
N THR A 224 15.32 0.22 13.15
CA THR A 224 16.06 0.43 14.40
C THR A 224 15.37 -0.27 15.57
N THR A 225 14.04 -0.19 15.63
CA THR A 225 13.22 -0.87 16.64
C THR A 225 13.25 -2.39 16.46
N PHE A 226 13.11 -2.86 15.22
CA PHE A 226 13.12 -4.30 14.90
C PHE A 226 14.45 -4.99 15.25
N LEU A 227 15.57 -4.32 14.99
CA LEU A 227 16.89 -4.87 15.29
C LEU A 227 17.21 -4.87 16.78
N ASP A 228 16.60 -4.01 17.60
CA ASP A 228 16.81 -3.90 19.05
C ASP A 228 18.30 -3.95 19.48
N GLY A 229 19.15 -3.26 18.71
CA GLY A 229 20.60 -3.19 18.93
C GLY A 229 21.43 -4.30 18.29
N ALA A 230 20.81 -5.29 17.64
CA ALA A 230 21.50 -6.25 16.76
C ALA A 230 21.92 -5.60 15.44
N MET A 231 22.86 -6.23 14.72
CA MET A 231 23.18 -5.87 13.35
C MET A 231 22.30 -6.63 12.38
N LEU A 232 22.03 -6.05 11.21
CA LEU A 232 21.28 -6.74 10.15
C LEU A 232 21.95 -8.07 9.74
N SER A 233 23.28 -8.08 9.70
CA SER A 233 24.10 -9.26 9.42
C SER A 233 24.02 -10.35 10.49
N ASP A 234 23.41 -10.06 11.66
CA ASP A 234 23.16 -11.06 12.70
C ASP A 234 21.86 -11.84 12.44
N ILE A 235 21.03 -11.38 11.50
CA ILE A 235 19.80 -12.05 11.06
C ILE A 235 20.16 -13.05 9.96
N ASP A 236 19.62 -14.26 10.07
CA ASP A 236 19.73 -15.25 9.00
C ASP A 236 19.09 -14.74 7.71
N ASN A 237 19.79 -14.86 6.58
CA ASN A 237 19.34 -14.29 5.31
C ASN A 237 18.04 -14.91 4.78
N ASP A 238 17.77 -16.18 5.07
CA ASP A 238 16.52 -16.83 4.66
C ASP A 238 15.35 -16.28 5.51
N VAL A 239 15.59 -16.02 6.79
CA VAL A 239 14.63 -15.36 7.69
C VAL A 239 14.39 -13.91 7.23
N LEU A 240 15.45 -13.15 6.97
CA LEU A 240 15.33 -11.77 6.48
C LEU A 240 14.56 -11.72 5.16
N ALA A 241 14.84 -12.63 4.23
CA ALA A 241 14.12 -12.71 2.96
C ALA A 241 12.62 -12.98 3.16
N GLN A 242 12.23 -13.86 4.09
CA GLN A 242 10.83 -14.10 4.41
C GLN A 242 10.16 -12.89 5.08
N VAL A 243 10.86 -12.20 6.00
CA VAL A 243 10.36 -10.96 6.60
C VAL A 243 10.14 -9.89 5.53
N LEU A 244 11.09 -9.68 4.62
CA LEU A 244 10.92 -8.76 3.49
C LEU A 244 9.79 -9.20 2.55
N SER A 245 9.63 -10.50 2.32
CA SER A 245 8.53 -11.06 1.52
C SER A 245 7.16 -10.71 2.11
N ASN A 246 7.08 -10.69 3.45
CA ASN A 246 5.87 -10.40 4.18
C ASN A 246 5.43 -8.93 4.06
N HIS A 247 6.28 -8.05 3.54
CA HIS A 247 5.95 -6.65 3.26
C HIS A 247 5.40 -6.44 1.84
N VAL A 248 5.30 -7.49 1.03
CA VAL A 248 4.88 -7.41 -0.38
C VAL A 248 3.61 -8.21 -0.59
N ILE A 249 2.58 -7.57 -1.15
CA ILE A 249 1.40 -8.24 -1.72
C ILE A 249 1.59 -8.27 -3.24
N PRO A 250 1.80 -9.46 -3.83
CA PRO A 250 1.93 -9.59 -5.28
C PRO A 250 0.56 -9.60 -5.98
N GLY A 251 0.53 -9.11 -7.23
CA GLY A 251 -0.62 -9.18 -8.12
C GLY A 251 -1.74 -8.18 -7.81
N THR A 252 -1.45 -7.12 -7.05
CA THR A 252 -2.46 -6.10 -6.69
C THR A 252 -1.82 -4.74 -6.46
N VAL A 253 -2.40 -3.70 -7.06
CA VAL A 253 -2.10 -2.28 -6.75
C VAL A 253 -3.21 -1.72 -5.86
N ALA A 254 -3.05 -1.82 -4.55
CA ALA A 254 -4.05 -1.39 -3.58
C ALA A 254 -3.63 -0.06 -2.93
N ILE A 255 -4.13 1.04 -3.49
CA ILE A 255 -4.13 2.34 -2.79
C ILE A 255 -4.99 2.22 -1.52
N SER A 256 -4.77 3.10 -0.55
CA SER A 256 -5.39 3.07 0.79
C SER A 256 -6.91 2.96 0.74
N SER A 257 -7.56 3.67 -0.20
CA SER A 257 -9.01 3.62 -0.40
C SER A 257 -9.55 2.30 -0.99
N ALA A 258 -8.68 1.44 -1.52
CA ALA A 258 -9.00 0.10 -2.01
C ALA A 258 -8.72 -1.00 -0.96
N LEU A 259 -8.07 -0.66 0.16
CA LEU A 259 -7.86 -1.58 1.27
C LEU A 259 -9.13 -1.73 2.10
N SER A 260 -9.30 -2.90 2.73
CA SER A 260 -10.44 -3.19 3.61
C SER A 260 -10.05 -4.22 4.67
N ASN A 261 -10.86 -4.31 5.73
CA ASN A 261 -10.68 -5.29 6.80
C ASN A 261 -10.72 -6.71 6.22
N SER A 262 -9.56 -7.35 6.07
CA SER A 262 -9.44 -8.63 5.39
C SER A 262 -8.09 -9.28 5.59
N TYR A 263 -8.05 -10.59 5.35
CA TYR A 263 -6.82 -11.32 5.12
C TYR A 263 -6.40 -11.21 3.66
N VAL A 264 -5.11 -10.94 3.44
CA VAL A 264 -4.46 -10.93 2.11
C VAL A 264 -3.29 -11.89 2.11
N ASN A 265 -2.88 -12.35 0.93
CA ASN A 265 -1.70 -13.19 0.76
C ASN A 265 -0.47 -12.29 0.55
N THR A 266 0.61 -12.54 1.29
CA THR A 266 1.89 -11.88 1.05
C THR A 266 2.77 -12.73 0.12
N ALA A 267 3.92 -12.20 -0.30
CA ALA A 267 4.91 -12.97 -1.02
C ALA A 267 5.67 -13.96 -0.13
N ALA A 268 5.54 -13.87 1.20
CA ALA A 268 6.13 -14.84 2.13
C ALA A 268 5.37 -16.16 2.06
N VAL A 269 6.07 -17.26 2.33
CA VAL A 269 5.50 -18.62 2.17
C VAL A 269 5.83 -19.49 3.38
N PHE A 270 4.86 -20.32 3.76
CA PHE A 270 5.06 -21.28 4.84
C PHE A 270 6.06 -22.36 4.40
N ASN A 271 7.16 -22.48 5.13
CA ASN A 271 8.17 -23.53 4.93
C ASN A 271 8.72 -23.64 3.48
N GLY A 272 8.75 -22.52 2.73
CA GLY A 272 9.21 -22.51 1.34
C GLY A 272 8.22 -23.06 0.31
N GLU A 273 6.98 -23.39 0.72
CA GLU A 273 5.95 -23.95 -0.15
C GLU A 273 5.21 -22.83 -0.91
N ALA A 274 5.46 -22.72 -2.21
CA ALA A 274 4.96 -21.61 -3.04
C ALA A 274 3.41 -21.52 -3.12
N ASP A 275 2.70 -22.60 -2.82
CA ASP A 275 1.23 -22.65 -2.79
C ASP A 275 0.65 -22.37 -1.39
N ALA A 276 1.49 -22.09 -0.39
CA ALA A 276 1.12 -21.76 0.99
C ALA A 276 1.58 -20.33 1.36
N PRO A 277 1.04 -19.28 0.72
CA PRO A 277 1.40 -17.91 1.06
C PRO A 277 1.02 -17.60 2.51
N ILE A 278 1.89 -16.91 3.22
CA ILE A 278 1.61 -16.39 4.56
C ILE A 278 0.63 -15.23 4.43
N ASN A 279 -0.37 -15.21 5.31
CA ASN A 279 -1.36 -14.16 5.32
C ASN A 279 -0.89 -12.92 6.07
N MET A 280 -1.53 -11.80 5.76
CA MET A 280 -1.49 -10.58 6.55
C MET A 280 -2.93 -10.15 6.81
N TYR A 281 -3.23 -9.76 8.05
CA TYR A 281 -4.49 -9.14 8.37
C TYR A 281 -4.36 -7.62 8.24
N ILE A 282 -5.20 -7.02 7.41
CA ILE A 282 -5.31 -5.58 7.25
C ILE A 282 -6.54 -5.12 8.03
N ASN A 283 -6.38 -4.11 8.89
CA ASN A 283 -7.46 -3.38 9.54
C ASN A 283 -7.45 -1.94 9.03
N THR A 284 -8.63 -1.38 8.74
CA THR A 284 -8.86 -0.04 8.19
C THR A 284 -9.78 0.82 9.06
N ASP A 285 -10.20 0.33 10.23
CA ASP A 285 -11.19 0.98 11.11
C ASP A 285 -10.69 2.33 11.64
N ASP A 286 -9.39 2.40 12.00
CA ASP A 286 -8.74 3.58 12.58
C ASP A 286 -7.44 3.92 11.81
N GLY A 287 -7.55 3.96 10.48
CA GLY A 287 -6.39 3.98 9.57
C GLY A 287 -5.93 2.56 9.23
N VAL A 288 -4.91 2.44 8.38
CA VAL A 288 -4.42 1.14 7.91
C VAL A 288 -3.40 0.57 8.90
N THR A 289 -3.77 -0.52 9.58
CA THR A 289 -2.90 -1.28 10.48
C THR A 289 -2.75 -2.71 10.00
N LEU A 290 -1.52 -3.22 10.01
CA LEU A 290 -1.12 -4.52 9.52
C LEU A 290 -0.77 -5.41 10.70
N ASN A 291 -1.39 -6.59 10.77
CA ASN A 291 -1.22 -7.58 11.84
C ASN A 291 -1.36 -6.97 13.26
N GLY A 292 -2.14 -5.89 13.40
CA GLY A 292 -2.36 -5.18 14.66
C GLY A 292 -1.15 -4.42 15.22
N ALA A 293 -0.02 -4.38 14.51
CA ALA A 293 1.25 -3.88 15.06
C ALA A 293 1.95 -2.81 14.21
N SER A 294 1.77 -2.81 12.89
CA SER A 294 2.44 -1.87 11.98
C SER A 294 1.41 -0.96 11.32
N ASN A 295 1.57 0.36 11.44
CA ASN A 295 0.63 1.34 10.90
C ASN A 295 1.21 2.01 9.65
N VAL A 296 0.35 2.29 8.68
CA VAL A 296 0.70 3.12 7.53
C VAL A 296 0.83 4.58 7.97
N ALA A 297 2.05 5.12 7.87
CA ALA A 297 2.39 6.50 8.19
C ALA A 297 2.28 7.42 6.96
N ILE A 298 2.63 6.91 5.77
CA ILE A 298 2.46 7.62 4.50
C ILE A 298 1.85 6.63 3.51
N ALA A 299 0.66 6.94 3.03
CA ALA A 299 -0.03 6.09 2.06
C ALA A 299 0.17 6.59 0.63
N ASP A 300 -0.12 5.71 -0.32
CA ASP A 300 -0.42 6.05 -1.73
C ASP A 300 0.73 6.71 -2.50
N ILE A 301 1.95 6.22 -2.29
CA ILE A 301 3.09 6.53 -3.16
C ILE A 301 3.03 5.58 -4.37
N VAL A 302 2.52 6.09 -5.48
CA VAL A 302 2.22 5.30 -6.68
C VAL A 302 3.42 5.29 -7.62
N ALA A 303 3.87 4.11 -7.99
CA ALA A 303 4.90 3.83 -8.99
C ALA A 303 4.27 3.20 -10.24
N VAL A 304 5.05 3.02 -11.31
CA VAL A 304 4.56 2.37 -12.54
C VAL A 304 4.19 0.90 -12.37
N ASN A 305 4.78 0.24 -11.36
CA ASN A 305 4.58 -1.18 -11.08
C ASN A 305 3.92 -1.44 -9.72
N GLY A 306 3.18 -0.45 -9.20
CA GLY A 306 2.37 -0.63 -8.01
C GLY A 306 2.39 0.55 -7.05
N VAL A 307 2.18 0.27 -5.78
CA VAL A 307 2.05 1.29 -4.74
C VAL A 307 2.89 0.94 -3.51
N VAL A 308 3.48 1.97 -2.91
CA VAL A 308 4.21 1.91 -1.66
C VAL A 308 3.42 2.62 -0.57
N HIS A 309 3.25 1.93 0.56
CA HIS A 309 2.76 2.50 1.83
C HIS A 309 3.90 2.47 2.82
N VAL A 310 4.35 3.62 3.32
CA VAL A 310 5.40 3.68 4.34
C VAL A 310 4.81 3.32 5.69
N VAL A 311 5.46 2.39 6.41
CA VAL A 311 4.99 1.89 7.71
C VAL A 311 5.94 2.18 8.87
N ASP A 312 5.38 2.30 10.07
CA ASP A 312 6.11 2.67 11.30
C ASP A 312 6.79 1.49 12.03
N ALA A 313 6.51 0.25 11.63
CA ALA A 313 7.13 -0.96 12.19
C ALA A 313 7.42 -2.01 11.11
N VAL A 314 8.52 -2.76 11.27
CA VAL A 314 8.80 -3.94 10.43
C VAL A 314 7.74 -5.01 10.72
N ILE A 315 7.08 -5.49 9.68
CA ILE A 315 6.05 -6.52 9.74
C ILE A 315 6.73 -7.88 9.81
N GLY A 316 6.92 -8.36 11.04
CA GLY A 316 7.41 -9.72 11.29
C GLY A 316 6.49 -10.79 10.72
N LEU A 317 7.01 -12.00 10.60
CA LEU A 317 6.21 -13.16 10.19
C LEU A 317 5.17 -13.47 11.28
N PRO A 318 3.86 -13.42 10.97
CA PRO A 318 2.82 -13.63 11.97
C PRO A 318 2.81 -15.08 12.43
N ASP A 319 2.61 -15.29 13.73
CA ASP A 319 2.19 -16.58 14.28
C ASP A 319 0.65 -16.65 14.39
N VAL A 320 0.11 -17.82 14.75
CA VAL A 320 -1.36 -17.98 14.90
C VAL A 320 -1.96 -17.05 15.97
N THR A 321 -1.19 -16.63 16.99
CA THR A 321 -1.65 -15.70 18.04
C THR A 321 -1.69 -14.25 17.56
N THR A 322 -0.86 -13.91 16.58
CA THR A 322 -0.84 -12.61 15.90
C THR A 322 -2.19 -12.33 15.26
N PHE A 323 -2.76 -13.30 14.55
CA PHE A 323 -4.06 -13.12 13.91
C PHE A 323 -5.23 -13.11 14.90
N ALA A 324 -5.19 -13.92 15.96
CA ALA A 324 -6.22 -13.89 16.99
C ALA A 324 -6.34 -12.51 17.66
N THR A 325 -5.22 -11.80 17.81
CA THR A 325 -5.19 -10.45 18.41
C THR A 325 -5.43 -9.34 17.39
N ALA A 326 -5.02 -9.51 16.13
CA ALA A 326 -5.21 -8.52 15.07
C ALA A 326 -6.64 -8.45 14.52
N ASP A 327 -7.34 -9.59 14.42
CA ASP A 327 -8.69 -9.67 13.89
C ASP A 327 -9.74 -9.51 15.01
N PRO A 328 -10.54 -8.41 15.02
CA PRO A 328 -11.53 -8.15 16.05
C PRO A 328 -12.66 -9.20 16.12
N THR A 329 -12.85 -10.01 15.08
CA THR A 329 -13.81 -11.13 15.11
C THR A 329 -13.46 -12.23 16.11
N PHE A 330 -12.21 -12.23 16.62
CA PHE A 330 -11.72 -13.16 17.64
C PHE A 330 -11.57 -12.54 19.04
N SER A 331 -12.12 -11.35 19.30
CA SER A 331 -12.00 -10.69 20.61
C SER A 331 -12.44 -11.57 21.80
N SER A 332 -13.48 -12.40 21.63
CA SER A 332 -13.96 -13.35 22.64
C SER A 332 -13.00 -14.52 22.83
N LEU A 333 -12.35 -14.97 21.76
CA LEU A 333 -11.29 -15.99 21.82
C LEU A 333 -10.08 -15.47 22.60
N VAL A 334 -9.65 -14.24 22.33
CA VAL A 334 -8.55 -13.60 23.07
C VAL A 334 -8.90 -13.47 24.55
N ALA A 335 -10.12 -13.04 24.88
CA ALA A 335 -10.59 -12.97 26.25
C ALA A 335 -10.61 -14.34 26.93
N ALA A 336 -11.01 -15.41 26.22
CA ALA A 336 -10.98 -16.78 26.73
C ALA A 336 -9.54 -17.28 26.97
N LEU A 337 -8.63 -17.09 26.02
CA LEU A 337 -7.22 -17.50 26.11
C LEU A 337 -6.46 -16.80 27.25
N THR A 338 -6.92 -15.61 27.66
CA THR A 338 -6.30 -14.79 28.71
C THR A 338 -7.12 -14.73 30.00
N ALA A 339 -8.21 -15.51 30.10
CA ALA A 339 -9.12 -15.49 31.25
C ALA A 339 -8.44 -15.91 32.57
N ASP A 340 -7.39 -16.74 32.48
CA ASP A 340 -6.61 -17.20 33.63
C ASP A 340 -5.11 -17.18 33.32
N ALA A 341 -4.30 -16.59 34.22
CA ALA A 341 -2.85 -16.47 34.04
C ALA A 341 -2.09 -17.81 34.14
N SER A 342 -2.73 -18.88 34.62
CA SER A 342 -2.18 -20.23 34.62
C SER A 342 -2.21 -20.89 33.25
N PHE A 343 -2.93 -20.32 32.28
CA PHE A 343 -2.99 -20.82 30.91
C PHE A 343 -1.64 -20.61 30.22
N GLY A 344 -0.90 -21.70 30.00
CA GLY A 344 0.33 -21.72 29.21
C GLY A 344 0.11 -21.72 27.69
N TYR A 345 -1.15 -21.74 27.24
CA TYR A 345 -1.52 -21.96 25.84
C TYR A 345 -0.97 -20.92 24.88
N VAL A 346 -1.02 -19.63 25.25
CA VAL A 346 -0.53 -18.56 24.37
C VAL A 346 0.96 -18.75 24.07
N ALA A 347 1.77 -19.06 25.09
CA ALA A 347 3.19 -19.32 24.90
C ALA A 347 3.45 -20.58 24.05
N ALA A 348 2.62 -21.63 24.21
CA ALA A 348 2.72 -22.82 23.37
C ALA A 348 2.38 -22.51 21.90
N LEU A 349 1.32 -21.74 21.64
CA LEU A 349 0.90 -21.33 20.30
C LEU A 349 1.84 -20.34 19.61
N GLN A 350 2.80 -19.77 20.35
CA GLN A 350 3.89 -18.95 19.81
C GLN A 350 5.14 -19.76 19.46
N THR A 351 5.11 -21.09 19.65
CA THR A 351 6.23 -21.96 19.31
C THR A 351 6.54 -21.85 17.81
N PRO A 352 7.79 -21.56 17.41
CA PRO A 352 8.18 -21.47 16.00
C PRO A 352 8.02 -22.81 15.28
N ASN A 353 7.71 -22.76 13.98
CA ASN A 353 7.66 -23.95 13.14
C ASN A 353 8.98 -24.74 13.20
N GLY A 354 8.90 -26.07 13.11
CA GLY A 354 10.04 -26.97 13.25
C GLY A 354 10.45 -27.25 14.71
N THR A 355 9.73 -26.68 15.69
CA THR A 355 9.87 -27.00 17.11
C THR A 355 8.54 -27.57 17.63
N ASP A 356 8.57 -28.77 18.22
CA ASP A 356 7.40 -29.38 18.86
C ASP A 356 6.82 -28.41 19.93
N PRO A 357 5.51 -28.13 19.94
CA PRO A 357 4.43 -28.83 19.21
C PRO A 357 4.01 -28.21 17.86
N ALA A 358 4.69 -27.20 17.34
CA ALA A 358 4.40 -26.61 16.04
C ALA A 358 4.82 -27.56 14.88
N PRO A 359 4.15 -27.52 13.71
CA PRO A 359 3.13 -26.55 13.33
C PRO A 359 1.75 -26.84 13.91
N PHE A 360 0.89 -25.81 13.93
CA PHE A 360 -0.48 -25.90 14.44
C PHE A 360 -1.53 -25.90 13.33
N THR A 361 -2.65 -26.58 13.57
CA THR A 361 -3.93 -26.29 12.91
C THR A 361 -4.90 -25.81 13.98
N VAL A 362 -5.29 -24.54 13.92
CA VAL A 362 -6.15 -23.89 14.91
C VAL A 362 -7.53 -23.68 14.33
N PHE A 363 -8.54 -24.18 15.01
CA PHE A 363 -9.94 -23.91 14.70
C PHE A 363 -10.41 -22.76 15.59
N ALA A 364 -10.43 -21.53 15.07
CA ALA A 364 -10.66 -20.33 15.88
C ALA A 364 -12.15 -19.96 15.92
N PRO A 365 -12.86 -20.08 17.06
CA PRO A 365 -14.25 -19.68 17.15
C PRO A 365 -14.41 -18.16 17.11
N THR A 366 -15.37 -17.69 16.31
CA THR A 366 -15.72 -16.26 16.20
C THR A 366 -16.42 -15.74 17.47
N ASN A 367 -16.56 -14.42 17.58
CA ASN A 367 -17.37 -13.80 18.64
C ASN A 367 -18.81 -14.36 18.69
N ASP A 368 -19.42 -14.58 17.53
CA ASP A 368 -20.78 -15.15 17.44
C ASP A 368 -20.81 -16.59 17.98
N ALA A 369 -19.78 -17.39 17.68
CA ALA A 369 -19.66 -18.75 18.22
C ALA A 369 -19.64 -18.79 19.76
N PHE A 370 -18.95 -17.83 20.38
CA PHE A 370 -18.96 -17.68 21.84
C PHE A 370 -20.31 -17.16 22.38
N GLY A 371 -20.97 -16.25 21.64
CA GLY A 371 -22.32 -15.79 21.98
C GLY A 371 -23.34 -16.94 22.00
N ASP A 372 -23.26 -17.83 21.02
CA ASP A 372 -24.09 -19.03 20.94
C ASP A 372 -23.76 -20.00 22.08
N LEU A 373 -22.48 -20.21 22.39
CA LEU A 373 -22.06 -21.04 23.53
C LEU A 373 -22.66 -20.55 24.86
N LEU A 374 -22.56 -19.24 25.14
CA LEU A 374 -23.10 -18.67 26.38
C LEU A 374 -24.63 -18.84 26.45
N THR A 375 -25.31 -18.65 25.31
CA THR A 375 -26.75 -18.85 25.20
C THR A 375 -27.14 -20.30 25.48
N ASP A 376 -26.44 -21.26 24.88
CA ASP A 376 -26.64 -22.70 25.08
C ASP A 376 -26.48 -23.11 26.55
N LEU A 377 -25.45 -22.55 27.23
CA LEU A 377 -25.16 -22.84 28.63
C LEU A 377 -26.03 -22.04 29.62
N GLY A 378 -26.83 -21.09 29.14
CA GLY A 378 -27.60 -20.17 29.99
C GLY A 378 -26.73 -19.25 30.84
N LEU A 379 -25.52 -18.95 30.37
CA LEU A 379 -24.55 -18.07 31.02
C LEU A 379 -24.60 -16.66 30.43
N MET A 380 -24.23 -15.68 31.22
CA MET A 380 -24.21 -14.28 30.79
C MET A 380 -22.82 -13.83 30.33
N THR A 381 -21.76 -14.43 30.89
CA THR A 381 -20.37 -14.06 30.60
C THR A 381 -19.44 -15.28 30.62
N LEU A 382 -18.32 -15.18 29.90
CA LEU A 382 -17.27 -16.22 29.91
C LEU A 382 -16.69 -16.48 31.30
N SER A 383 -16.69 -15.48 32.18
CA SER A 383 -16.19 -15.64 33.56
C SER A 383 -17.03 -16.59 34.43
N GLU A 384 -18.23 -16.96 33.98
CA GLU A 384 -19.07 -17.95 34.65
C GLU A 384 -18.72 -19.39 34.25
N VAL A 385 -17.95 -19.58 33.17
CA VAL A 385 -17.45 -20.90 32.76
C VAL A 385 -16.35 -21.34 33.74
N PRO A 386 -16.42 -22.55 34.31
CA PRO A 386 -15.33 -23.07 35.14
C PRO A 386 -14.00 -23.07 34.37
N VAL A 387 -12.92 -22.63 35.04
CA VAL A 387 -11.60 -22.44 34.41
C VAL A 387 -11.05 -23.74 33.80
N ASP A 388 -11.26 -24.87 34.47
CA ASP A 388 -10.87 -26.20 34.00
C ASP A 388 -11.64 -26.63 32.75
N VAL A 389 -12.95 -26.35 32.70
CA VAL A 389 -13.78 -26.59 31.51
C VAL A 389 -13.35 -25.69 30.36
N LEU A 390 -13.10 -24.41 30.63
CA LEU A 390 -12.63 -23.46 29.62
C LEU A 390 -11.27 -23.88 29.04
N ALA A 391 -10.33 -24.31 29.89
CA ALA A 391 -9.02 -24.80 29.47
C ALA A 391 -9.15 -26.01 28.54
N ALA A 392 -9.88 -27.05 28.97
CA ALA A 392 -10.10 -28.26 28.17
C ALA A 392 -10.80 -27.94 26.83
N THR A 393 -11.76 -27.00 26.86
CA THR A 393 -12.45 -26.52 25.65
C THR A 393 -11.47 -25.87 24.67
N LEU A 394 -10.60 -24.98 25.14
CA LEU A 394 -9.62 -24.31 24.28
C LEU A 394 -8.60 -25.30 23.69
N GLU A 395 -8.22 -26.33 24.43
CA GLU A 395 -7.32 -27.39 23.96
C GLU A 395 -7.86 -28.20 22.78
N LEU A 396 -9.18 -28.44 22.75
CA LEU A 396 -9.88 -29.14 21.66
C LEU A 396 -9.83 -28.39 20.32
N HIS A 397 -9.49 -27.11 20.32
CA HIS A 397 -9.45 -26.28 19.11
C HIS A 397 -8.11 -26.29 18.39
N VAL A 398 -7.10 -26.98 18.93
CA VAL A 398 -5.74 -26.94 18.41
C VAL A 398 -5.27 -28.35 18.10
N VAL A 399 -4.89 -28.60 16.86
CA VAL A 399 -4.15 -29.80 16.45
C VAL A 399 -2.66 -29.43 16.36
N THR A 400 -1.80 -30.28 16.91
CA THR A 400 -0.34 -30.07 16.96
C THR A 400 0.38 -30.94 15.93
N GLY A 401 1.60 -30.53 15.57
CA GLY A 401 2.46 -31.25 14.62
C GLY A 401 1.95 -31.30 13.18
N ALA A 402 0.90 -30.57 12.83
CA ALA A 402 0.28 -30.61 11.51
C ALA A 402 -0.23 -29.22 11.08
N ASN A 403 0.12 -28.80 9.86
CA ASN A 403 -0.40 -27.62 9.16
C ASN A 403 -1.43 -28.07 8.12
N VAL A 404 -2.64 -28.43 8.57
CA VAL A 404 -3.69 -29.01 7.72
C VAL A 404 -4.49 -27.88 7.07
N ARG A 405 -4.34 -27.72 5.76
CA ARG A 405 -5.11 -26.75 4.98
C ARG A 405 -6.42 -27.35 4.48
N ALA A 406 -7.30 -26.51 3.94
CA ALA A 406 -8.63 -26.92 3.46
C ALA A 406 -8.56 -28.02 2.39
N GLU A 407 -7.57 -27.94 1.51
CA GLU A 407 -7.26 -28.95 0.49
C GLU A 407 -6.81 -30.29 1.08
N ASP A 408 -6.21 -30.29 2.27
CA ASP A 408 -5.73 -31.49 2.96
C ASP A 408 -6.85 -32.21 3.75
N LEU A 409 -7.98 -31.54 4.02
CA LEU A 409 -9.08 -32.08 4.82
C LEU A 409 -9.60 -33.42 4.28
N SER A 410 -9.61 -33.58 2.96
CA SER A 410 -10.03 -34.84 2.32
C SER A 410 -9.16 -36.05 2.69
N GLY A 411 -7.89 -35.84 3.04
CA GLY A 411 -6.96 -36.89 3.45
C GLY A 411 -7.21 -37.39 4.88
N ILE A 412 -7.94 -36.63 5.69
CA ILE A 412 -8.22 -36.93 7.10
C ILE A 412 -9.72 -37.06 7.40
N ASP A 413 -10.55 -37.08 6.36
CA ASP A 413 -12.01 -37.21 6.45
C ASP A 413 -12.42 -38.46 7.24
N GLY A 414 -13.26 -38.26 8.25
CA GLY A 414 -13.77 -39.31 9.12
C GLY A 414 -12.76 -39.95 10.08
N ASN A 415 -11.50 -39.48 10.10
CA ASN A 415 -10.49 -39.94 11.05
C ASN A 415 -10.54 -39.11 12.35
N ALA A 416 -10.25 -39.77 13.47
CA ALA A 416 -10.00 -39.09 14.73
C ALA A 416 -8.65 -38.35 14.66
N VAL A 417 -8.66 -37.07 15.01
CA VAL A 417 -7.49 -36.19 15.05
C VAL A 417 -7.28 -35.77 16.50
N GLU A 418 -6.14 -36.16 17.07
CA GLU A 418 -5.76 -35.81 18.44
C GLU A 418 -5.47 -34.30 18.52
N THR A 419 -6.08 -33.65 19.50
CA THR A 419 -5.92 -32.23 19.79
C THR A 419 -4.87 -32.02 20.89
N PHE A 420 -4.51 -30.76 21.16
CA PHE A 420 -3.50 -30.38 22.15
C PHE A 420 -3.78 -30.96 23.54
N GLY A 421 -5.05 -31.09 23.92
CA GLY A 421 -5.48 -31.62 25.22
C GLY A 421 -5.62 -33.15 25.28
N GLY A 422 -5.30 -33.85 24.18
CA GLY A 422 -5.45 -35.31 24.05
C GLY A 422 -6.88 -35.77 23.79
N GLY A 423 -7.82 -34.85 23.55
CA GLY A 423 -9.16 -35.17 23.04
C GLY A 423 -9.14 -35.32 21.51
N ASP A 424 -10.03 -36.14 20.97
CA ASP A 424 -10.12 -36.35 19.51
C ASP A 424 -11.26 -35.52 18.91
N ILE A 425 -11.00 -34.88 17.78
CA ILE A 425 -12.05 -34.30 16.90
C ILE A 425 -12.14 -35.13 15.61
N THR A 426 -13.29 -35.08 14.93
CA THR A 426 -13.45 -35.70 13.61
C THR A 426 -13.72 -34.61 12.57
N ILE A 427 -13.12 -34.74 11.39
CA ILE A 427 -13.29 -33.78 10.29
C ILE A 427 -14.24 -34.38 9.26
N ASP A 428 -15.24 -33.60 8.84
CA ASP A 428 -16.10 -33.88 7.68
C ASP A 428 -15.62 -33.04 6.50
N ALA A 429 -15.05 -33.70 5.48
CA ALA A 429 -14.55 -33.03 4.29
C ALA A 429 -15.63 -32.78 3.22
N ALA A 430 -16.78 -33.47 3.29
CA ALA A 430 -17.87 -33.32 2.32
C ALA A 430 -18.66 -32.02 2.54
N THR A 431 -18.81 -31.64 3.80
CA THR A 431 -19.19 -30.28 4.22
C THR A 431 -18.10 -29.76 5.13
N PRO A 432 -17.20 -28.85 4.70
CA PRO A 432 -16.03 -28.42 5.48
C PRO A 432 -16.41 -27.97 6.89
N ALA A 433 -16.36 -28.94 7.80
CA ALA A 433 -16.89 -28.81 9.13
C ALA A 433 -16.18 -29.76 10.08
N ILE A 434 -16.14 -29.36 11.33
CA ILE A 434 -15.63 -30.19 12.42
C ILE A 434 -16.82 -30.86 13.07
N ILE A 435 -16.78 -32.17 13.18
CA ILE A 435 -17.72 -32.93 13.99
C ILE A 435 -17.18 -32.98 15.42
N ASP A 436 -17.90 -32.32 16.32
CA ASP A 436 -17.62 -32.30 17.75
C ASP A 436 -17.61 -33.74 18.32
N PRO A 437 -16.90 -34.00 19.43
CA PRO A 437 -17.12 -35.19 20.25
C PRO A 437 -18.61 -35.40 20.61
N ASP A 438 -19.39 -34.31 20.71
CA ASP A 438 -20.83 -34.33 20.98
C ASP A 438 -21.71 -34.66 19.75
N GLY A 439 -21.12 -34.78 18.56
CA GLY A 439 -21.78 -35.07 17.29
C GLY A 439 -22.34 -33.84 16.56
N GLY A 440 -22.14 -32.63 17.09
CA GLY A 440 -22.45 -31.36 16.43
C GLY A 440 -21.53 -31.07 15.25
N SER A 441 -22.05 -30.39 14.22
CA SER A 441 -21.26 -29.95 13.06
C SER A 441 -20.94 -28.47 13.16
N ASN A 442 -19.66 -28.12 13.08
CA ASN A 442 -19.15 -26.75 13.16
C ASN A 442 -18.68 -26.30 11.78
N GLY A 443 -19.42 -25.40 11.15
CA GLY A 443 -19.04 -24.87 9.85
C GLY A 443 -17.75 -24.04 9.94
N ILE A 444 -16.84 -24.27 8.99
CA ILE A 444 -15.67 -23.40 8.81
C ILE A 444 -16.10 -22.20 7.96
N VAL A 445 -15.96 -20.99 8.51
CA VAL A 445 -16.39 -19.73 7.86
C VAL A 445 -15.26 -19.01 7.14
N VAL A 446 -14.02 -19.21 7.58
CA VAL A 446 -12.80 -18.76 6.90
C VAL A 446 -11.81 -19.91 6.95
N THR A 447 -11.25 -20.27 5.81
CA THR A 447 -10.24 -21.34 5.69
C THR A 447 -8.87 -20.76 5.38
N ASN A 448 -7.82 -21.48 5.75
CA ASN A 448 -6.45 -21.24 5.27
C ASN A 448 -5.88 -19.86 5.62
N VAL A 449 -6.15 -19.35 6.82
CA VAL A 449 -5.39 -18.20 7.34
C VAL A 449 -4.03 -18.72 7.79
N GLN A 450 -3.07 -18.68 6.88
CA GLN A 450 -1.73 -19.25 7.04
C GLN A 450 -0.82 -18.29 7.82
N ALA A 451 -0.32 -18.76 8.95
CA ALA A 451 0.72 -18.14 9.75
C ALA A 451 2.07 -18.84 9.51
N ALA A 452 3.16 -18.29 10.05
CA ALA A 452 4.50 -18.87 9.95
C ALA A 452 4.68 -20.14 10.80
N ASN A 453 3.82 -20.38 11.79
CA ASN A 453 3.88 -21.54 12.68
C ASN A 453 2.64 -22.45 12.63
N GLY A 454 1.74 -22.23 11.67
CA GLY A 454 0.52 -23.02 11.55
C GLY A 454 -0.53 -22.34 10.69
N VAL A 455 -1.72 -22.91 10.66
CA VAL A 455 -2.86 -22.42 9.89
C VAL A 455 -4.08 -22.29 10.79
N ILE A 456 -4.88 -21.25 10.55
CA ILE A 456 -6.14 -20.99 11.24
C ILE A 456 -7.31 -21.24 10.28
N HIS A 457 -8.34 -21.90 10.81
CA HIS A 457 -9.66 -22.03 10.22
C HIS A 457 -10.67 -21.41 11.19
N ALA A 458 -11.35 -20.34 10.80
CA ALA A 458 -12.36 -19.71 11.65
C ALA A 458 -13.64 -20.56 11.65
N ILE A 459 -14.24 -20.78 12.81
CA ILE A 459 -15.42 -21.64 12.98
C ILE A 459 -16.60 -20.88 13.59
N SER A 460 -17.82 -21.26 13.20
CA SER A 460 -19.05 -20.61 13.63
C SER A 460 -19.60 -21.10 14.97
N ARG A 461 -18.94 -22.05 15.62
CA ARG A 461 -19.38 -22.64 16.89
C ARG A 461 -18.17 -23.16 17.67
N VAL A 462 -18.21 -23.07 19.00
CA VAL A 462 -17.14 -23.55 19.89
C VAL A 462 -17.19 -25.09 19.99
N ILE A 463 -16.06 -25.74 19.72
CA ILE A 463 -15.87 -27.18 19.88
C ILE A 463 -15.93 -27.55 21.36
N ARG A 464 -16.67 -28.60 21.70
CA ARG A 464 -16.85 -29.04 23.10
C ARG A 464 -16.99 -30.54 23.23
N ASP A 465 -16.49 -31.06 24.34
CA ASP A 465 -16.75 -32.43 24.82
C ASP A 465 -17.80 -32.34 25.95
N LEU A 466 -18.88 -33.13 25.87
CA LEU A 466 -20.06 -33.00 26.77
C LEU A 466 -19.89 -33.68 28.13
#